data_AF-A0A746UE11-F1
#
_entry.id   AF-A0A746UE11-F1
#
_cell.length_a   1.000
_cell.length_b   1.000
_cell.length_c   1.000
_cell.angle_alpha   90.00
_cell.angle_beta   90.00
_cell.angle_gamma   90.00
#
_symmetry.space_group_name_H-M   'P 1'
#
loop_
_entity.id
_entity.type
_entity.pdbx_description
1 polymer ?
#
loop_
_entity_poly.entity_id
_entity_poly.type
_entity_poly.pdbx_seq_one_letter_code
_entity_poly.pdbx_strand_id
1 'polypeptide(L)'
;MSELSQLSPQPLWDIFAKICSIPHPSYHEEQLAEHIVSWAKEKGLYVDRDQVGNILIRKPATAGMENRKPVVLQAHLDMVPQKNSDTVHDFTTDP
;
A
#
# COMPACT_ATOMS: atom_id res chain seq x y z
N MET A 1 -6.77 14.07 -11.70
CA MET A 1 -6.22 12.71 -11.91
C MET A 1 -4.71 12.86 -11.97
N SER A 2 -3.97 12.02 -11.26
CA SER A 2 -2.49 12.02 -11.28
C SER A 2 -2.00 11.63 -12.67
N GLU A 3 -0.88 12.16 -13.15
CA GLU A 3 -0.26 11.71 -14.41
C GLU A 3 0.06 10.20 -14.38
N LEU A 4 0.34 9.66 -13.18
CA LEU A 4 0.57 8.24 -12.97
C LEU A 4 -0.66 7.39 -13.34
N SER A 5 -1.88 7.92 -13.17
CA SER A 5 -3.11 7.21 -13.52
C SER A 5 -3.36 7.17 -15.04
N GLN A 6 -2.36 7.40 -15.88
CA GLN A 6 -2.43 7.16 -17.33
C GLN A 6 -1.56 5.98 -17.75
N LEU A 7 -0.78 5.41 -16.83
CA LEU A 7 0.15 4.33 -17.08
C LEU A 7 -0.53 2.96 -17.02
N SER A 8 0.03 2.00 -17.74
CA SER A 8 -0.46 0.62 -17.77
C SER A 8 0.42 -0.31 -16.92
N PRO A 9 -0.15 -1.27 -16.16
CA PRO A 9 -1.59 -1.54 -16.03
C PRO A 9 -2.29 -0.58 -15.05
N GLN A 10 -3.43 -0.04 -15.47
CA GLN A 10 -4.16 1.01 -14.76
C GLN A 10 -4.41 0.73 -13.27
N PRO A 11 -4.89 -0.46 -12.84
CA PRO A 11 -5.19 -0.70 -11.42
C PRO A 11 -3.97 -0.61 -10.51
N LEU A 12 -2.78 -0.94 -11.02
CA LEU A 12 -1.54 -0.84 -10.26
C LEU A 12 -1.17 0.63 -10.06
N TRP A 13 -1.24 1.41 -11.12
CA TRP A 13 -0.85 2.82 -11.08
C TRP A 13 -1.84 3.70 -10.31
N ASP A 14 -3.12 3.35 -10.27
CA ASP A 14 -4.11 4.01 -9.40
C ASP A 14 -3.76 3.79 -7.91
N ILE A 15 -3.40 2.55 -7.53
CA ILE A 15 -2.96 2.22 -6.17
C ILE A 15 -1.66 2.94 -5.86
N PHE A 16 -0.69 2.91 -6.77
CA PHE A 16 0.61 3.56 -6.56
C PHE A 16 0.47 5.08 -6.40
N ALA A 17 -0.34 5.74 -7.25
CA ALA A 17 -0.62 7.16 -7.10
C ALA A 17 -1.25 7.50 -5.75
N LYS A 18 -2.10 6.61 -5.21
CA LYS A 18 -2.69 6.77 -3.89
C LYS A 18 -1.69 6.57 -2.75
N ILE A 19 -0.74 5.64 -2.91
CA ILE A 19 0.36 5.44 -1.95
C ILE A 19 1.25 6.69 -1.92
N CYS A 20 1.67 7.21 -3.08
CA CYS A 20 2.47 8.44 -3.14
C CYS A 20 1.76 9.65 -2.53
N SER A 21 0.42 9.71 -2.58
CA SER A 21 -0.30 10.83 -1.98
C SER A 21 -0.34 10.80 -0.44
N ILE A 22 0.25 9.79 0.21
CA ILE A 22 0.23 9.60 1.65
C ILE A 22 1.70 9.52 2.11
N PRO A 23 2.21 10.48 2.88
CA PRO A 23 3.57 10.40 3.42
C PRO A 23 3.74 9.14 4.28
N HIS A 24 4.75 8.33 3.99
CA HIS A 24 5.00 7.04 4.67
C HIS A 24 6.49 6.74 4.89
N PRO A 25 7.31 7.70 5.41
CA PRO A 25 8.71 7.41 5.67
C PRO A 25 8.85 6.36 6.79
N SER A 26 9.99 5.70 6.86
CA SER A 26 10.28 4.74 7.93
C SER A 26 9.94 5.31 9.31
N TYR A 27 9.23 4.52 10.13
CA TYR A 27 8.63 4.85 11.44
C TYR A 27 7.36 5.72 11.42
N HIS A 28 6.84 6.10 10.24
CA HIS A 28 5.62 6.91 10.09
C HIS A 28 4.59 6.26 9.14
N GLU A 29 4.50 4.93 9.16
CA GLU A 29 3.68 4.14 8.23
C GLU A 29 2.19 4.12 8.59
N GLU A 30 1.81 4.63 9.76
CA GLU A 30 0.47 4.45 10.35
C GLU A 30 -0.66 4.92 9.42
N GLN A 31 -0.52 6.09 8.80
CA GLN A 31 -1.55 6.64 7.92
C GLN A 31 -1.76 5.76 6.68
N LEU A 32 -0.67 5.25 6.09
CA LEU A 32 -0.74 4.34 4.96
C LEU A 32 -1.29 2.98 5.38
N ALA A 33 -0.90 2.49 6.55
CA ALA A 33 -1.39 1.24 7.13
C ALA A 33 -2.90 1.28 7.33
N GLU A 34 -3.44 2.32 7.96
CA GLU A 34 -4.87 2.54 8.14
C GLU A 34 -5.62 2.61 6.81
N HIS A 35 -5.04 3.29 5.82
CA HIS A 35 -5.62 3.37 4.47
C HIS A 35 -5.76 1.98 3.83
N ILE A 36 -4.70 1.17 3.88
CA ILE A 36 -4.69 -0.20 3.30
C ILE A 36 -5.70 -1.11 4.03
N VAL A 37 -5.74 -1.05 5.36
CA VAL A 37 -6.70 -1.83 6.16
C VAL A 37 -8.14 -1.46 5.81
N SER A 38 -8.43 -0.17 5.70
CA SER A 38 -9.78 0.32 5.37
C SER A 38 -10.18 -0.08 3.96
N TRP A 39 -9.30 0.12 2.98
CA TRP A 39 -9.51 -0.28 1.59
C TRP A 39 -9.79 -1.78 1.45
N ALA A 40 -9.08 -2.63 2.18
CA ALA A 40 -9.28 -4.07 2.12
C ALA A 40 -10.59 -4.49 2.80
N LYS A 41 -10.99 -3.86 3.91
CA LYS A 41 -12.31 -4.05 4.55
C LYS A 41 -13.46 -3.62 3.64
N GLU A 42 -13.35 -2.49 2.96
CA GLU A 42 -14.34 -2.00 1.98
C GLU A 42 -14.55 -2.99 0.83
N LYS A 43 -13.50 -3.73 0.47
CA LYS A 43 -13.57 -4.81 -0.53
C LYS A 43 -14.07 -6.15 0.01
N GLY A 44 -14.44 -6.21 1.29
CA GLY A 44 -14.89 -7.44 1.96
C GLY A 44 -13.79 -8.49 2.12
N LEU A 45 -12.51 -8.07 2.12
CA LEU A 45 -11.39 -8.98 2.36
C LEU A 45 -11.18 -9.18 3.86
N TYR A 46 -10.66 -10.34 4.23
CA TYR A 46 -10.14 -10.54 5.58
C TYR A 46 -8.86 -9.72 5.74
N VAL A 47 -8.76 -8.99 6.84
CA VAL A 47 -7.62 -8.15 7.18
C VAL A 47 -7.30 -8.34 8.65
N ASP A 48 -6.02 -8.51 8.94
CA ASP A 48 -5.49 -8.55 10.30
C ASP A 48 -4.22 -7.70 10.41
N ARG A 49 -3.92 -7.24 11.61
CA ARG A 49 -2.70 -6.49 11.93
C ARG A 49 -2.06 -7.10 13.18
N ASP A 50 -0.80 -7.50 13.06
CA ASP A 50 -0.08 -8.09 14.19
C ASP A 50 0.39 -7.03 15.20
N GLN A 51 1.00 -7.47 16.31
CA GLN A 51 1.46 -6.60 17.39
C GLN A 51 2.58 -5.64 16.98
N VAL A 52 3.33 -5.96 15.91
CA VAL A 52 4.41 -5.11 15.40
C VAL A 52 3.96 -4.24 14.23
N GLY A 53 2.70 -4.34 13.83
CA GLY A 53 2.05 -3.47 12.86
C GLY A 53 2.00 -4.01 11.43
N ASN A 54 2.48 -5.23 11.16
CA ASN A 54 2.40 -5.82 9.82
C ASN A 54 0.94 -6.08 9.44
N ILE A 55 0.62 -5.85 8.16
CA ILE A 55 -0.72 -6.07 7.62
C ILE A 55 -0.77 -7.40 6.87
N LEU A 56 -1.76 -8.23 7.21
CA LEU A 56 -2.08 -9.45 6.47
C LEU A 56 -3.47 -9.36 5.85
N ILE A 57 -3.54 -9.38 4.52
CA ILE A 57 -4.80 -9.43 3.78
C ILE A 57 -4.96 -10.83 3.17
N ARG A 58 -6.13 -11.45 3.36
CA ARG A 58 -6.45 -12.75 2.74
C ARG A 58 -7.59 -12.60 1.75
N LYS A 59 -7.40 -13.20 0.57
CA LYS A 59 -8.40 -13.30 -0.49
C LYS A 59 -8.59 -14.78 -0.87
N PRO A 60 -9.82 -15.28 -0.99
CA PRO A 60 -10.07 -16.65 -1.43
C PRO A 60 -9.60 -16.86 -2.88
N ALA A 61 -9.39 -18.12 -3.24
CA ALA A 61 -9.11 -18.50 -4.62
C ALA A 61 -10.27 -18.08 -5.54
N THR A 62 -9.96 -17.75 -6.79
CA THR A 62 -10.99 -17.61 -7.83
C THR A 62 -11.61 -18.97 -8.14
N ALA A 63 -12.84 -18.99 -8.65
CA ALA A 63 -13.55 -20.21 -8.99
C ALA A 63 -12.69 -21.16 -9.85
N GLY A 64 -12.63 -22.44 -9.45
CA GLY A 64 -11.84 -23.49 -10.11
C GLY A 64 -10.36 -23.57 -9.69
N MET A 65 -9.94 -22.77 -8.72
CA MET A 65 -8.56 -22.71 -8.23
C MET A 65 -8.43 -23.10 -6.74
N GLU A 66 -9.51 -23.57 -6.12
CA GLU A 66 -9.64 -23.81 -4.67
C GLU A 66 -8.64 -24.84 -4.14
N ASN A 67 -8.25 -25.81 -4.98
CA ASN A 67 -7.32 -26.88 -4.64
C ASN A 67 -5.86 -26.57 -5.01
N ARG A 68 -5.55 -25.34 -5.44
CA ARG A 68 -4.18 -24.93 -5.74
C ARG A 68 -3.48 -24.42 -4.49
N LYS A 69 -2.14 -24.43 -4.53
CA LYS A 69 -1.33 -23.96 -3.41
C LYS A 69 -1.62 -22.48 -3.12
N PRO A 70 -1.83 -22.09 -1.85
CA PRO A 70 -1.90 -20.68 -1.49
C PRO A 70 -0.54 -20.00 -1.74
N VAL A 71 -0.59 -18.70 -2.00
CA VAL A 71 0.59 -17.87 -2.28
C VAL A 71 0.52 -16.63 -1.40
N VAL A 72 1.69 -16.17 -0.94
CA VAL A 72 1.84 -14.86 -0.29
C VAL A 72 2.60 -13.92 -1.23
N LEU A 73 2.09 -12.69 -1.36
CA LEU A 73 2.78 -11.57 -2.00
C LEU A 73 3.22 -10.63 -0.89
N GLN A 74 4.48 -10.22 -0.88
CA GLN A 74 5.05 -9.40 0.19
C GLN A 74 5.76 -8.17 -0.38
N ALA A 75 5.56 -7.05 0.31
CA ALA A 75 6.26 -5.78 0.15
C ALA A 75 6.41 -5.14 1.55
N HIS A 76 7.17 -4.06 1.65
CA HIS A 76 7.25 -3.24 2.86
C HIS A 76 6.47 -1.93 2.66
N LEU A 77 6.01 -1.32 3.76
CA LEU A 77 5.17 -0.12 3.71
C LEU A 77 5.98 1.16 3.62
N ASP A 78 7.17 1.18 4.20
CA ASP A 78 7.95 2.39 4.40
C ASP A 78 8.76 2.80 3.17
N MET A 79 9.04 4.10 3.07
CA MET A 79 9.97 4.66 2.11
C MET A 79 11.19 5.29 2.82
N VAL A 80 12.32 5.31 2.12
CA VAL A 80 13.53 5.98 2.60
C VAL A 80 13.40 7.50 2.39
N PRO A 81 13.45 8.33 3.46
CA PRO A 81 13.33 9.77 3.34
C PRO A 81 14.67 10.41 2.92
N GLN A 82 14.91 10.51 1.62
CA GLN A 82 16.08 11.20 1.06
C GLN A 82 15.66 12.24 0.02
N LYS A 83 16.16 13.46 0.19
CA LYS A 83 15.94 14.58 -0.75
C LYS A 83 17.27 15.17 -1.21
N ASN A 84 17.25 15.86 -2.35
CA ASN A 84 18.40 16.61 -2.82
C ASN A 84 18.66 17.83 -1.92
N SER A 85 19.91 18.26 -1.83
CA SER A 85 20.32 19.33 -0.90
C SER A 85 19.62 20.68 -1.13
N ASP A 86 19.15 20.90 -2.35
CA ASP A 86 18.49 22.12 -2.82
C ASP A 86 16.96 22.05 -2.76
N THR A 87 16.37 20.92 -2.34
CA THR A 87 14.91 20.77 -2.27
C THR A 87 14.37 20.89 -0.84
N VAL A 88 13.29 21.65 -0.72
CA VAL A 88 12.50 21.72 0.52
C VAL A 88 11.36 20.72 0.37
N HIS A 89 11.41 19.66 1.17
CA HIS A 89 10.41 18.61 1.27
C HIS A 89 10.41 18.10 2.71
N ASP A 90 9.22 18.02 3.31
CA ASP A 90 8.96 17.44 4.63
C ASP A 90 8.32 16.06 4.44
N PHE A 91 9.10 14.99 4.66
CA PHE A 91 8.65 13.62 4.48
C PHE A 91 7.51 13.19 5.41
N THR A 92 7.18 13.98 6.43
CA THR A 92 6.08 13.66 7.36
C THR A 92 4.74 14.25 6.92
N THR A 93 4.75 15.25 6.04
CA THR A 93 3.53 15.97 5.61
C THR A 93 3.38 16.11 4.10
N ASP A 94 4.48 16.17 3.37
CA ASP A 94 4.49 16.39 1.94
C ASP A 94 4.38 15.04 1.19
N PRO A 95 3.48 14.92 0.22
CA PRO A 95 3.37 13.75 -0.66
C PRO A 95 4.46 13.72 -1.75
#